data_AF-F9VZI6-F1
#
_entry.id   AF-F9VZI6-F1
#
_cell.length_a   1.000
_cell.length_b   1.000
_cell.length_c   1.000
_cell.angle_alpha   90.00
_cell.angle_beta   90.00
_cell.angle_gamma   90.00
#
_symmetry.space_group_name_H-M   'P 1'
#
loop_
_entity.id
_entity.type
_entity.pdbx_description
1 polymer ?
#
loop_
_entity_poly.entity_id
_entity_poly.type
_entity_poly.pdbx_seq_one_letter_code
_entity_poly.pdbx_strand_id
1 'polypeptide(L)'
;MRLMHAQARVMLRKKWGEEWVAQHGVPISNAEMSGGIQSFGVANLMYDINYGRHYDYRDLEDLNIFWSYIGHIMGIREAMIPRTFGEAVELLDYGYAVMEPPSEFSEALNDVSEMMLNTLMNKVQIPLIDPQVKSAIHQTLHGLYFFIGGTFLGRRITGTPEPTRIGRIAPKLITAQAKLANLDRRIPGYWKRADKRRANGDTYWAVMHDAFTKLAAEQDGGRGPTFAHHDKPVEALGKAG
;
A
#
# COMPACT_ATOMS: atom_id res chain seq x y z
N MET A 1 9.97 -13.55 -0.02
CA MET A 1 9.17 -13.08 1.14
C MET A 1 9.16 -14.06 2.32
N ARG A 2 8.66 -15.31 2.20
CA ARG A 2 8.59 -16.26 3.34
C ARG A 2 9.93 -16.46 4.08
N LEU A 3 11.01 -16.68 3.34
CA LEU A 3 12.37 -16.82 3.89
C LEU A 3 12.87 -15.52 4.53
N MET A 4 12.66 -14.38 3.86
CA MET A 4 12.99 -13.06 4.40
C MET A 4 12.28 -12.81 5.74
N HIS A 5 10.98 -13.10 5.85
CA HIS A 5 10.25 -12.98 7.11
C HIS A 5 10.81 -13.91 8.19
N ALA A 6 11.20 -15.15 7.84
CA ALA A 6 11.83 -16.05 8.80
C ALA A 6 13.18 -15.49 9.32
N GLN A 7 14.03 -14.96 8.43
CA GLN A 7 15.29 -14.31 8.81
C GLN A 7 15.06 -13.06 9.66
N ALA A 8 14.08 -12.22 9.29
CA ALA A 8 13.70 -11.05 10.06
C ALA A 8 13.22 -11.43 11.47
N ARG A 9 12.41 -12.49 11.62
CA ARG A 9 11.99 -12.99 12.93
C ARG A 9 13.16 -13.40 13.82
N VAL A 10 14.12 -14.14 13.28
CA VAL A 10 15.32 -14.55 14.02
C VAL A 10 16.12 -13.33 14.48
N MET A 11 16.32 -12.37 13.57
CA MET A 11 17.06 -11.14 13.86
C MET A 11 16.35 -10.27 14.91
N LEU A 12 15.04 -10.07 14.79
CA LEU A 12 14.25 -9.26 15.73
C LEU A 12 14.17 -9.91 17.11
N ARG A 13 13.96 -11.23 17.18
CA ARG A 13 14.00 -12.00 18.44
C ARG A 13 15.37 -11.89 19.11
N LYS A 14 16.46 -11.95 18.34
CA LYS A 14 17.82 -11.74 18.83
C LYS A 14 18.05 -10.31 19.33
N LYS A 15 17.47 -9.31 18.67
CA LYS A 15 17.62 -7.89 19.04
C LYS A 15 16.79 -7.52 20.28
N TRP A 16 15.54 -7.97 20.36
CA TRP A 16 14.59 -7.58 21.42
C TRP A 16 14.61 -8.52 22.63
N GLY A 17 15.12 -9.74 22.45
CA GLY A 17 15.20 -10.74 23.52
C GLY A 17 13.90 -11.49 23.77
N GLU A 18 14.00 -12.61 24.50
CA GLU A 18 12.87 -13.51 24.77
C GLU A 18 11.79 -12.89 25.66
N GLU A 19 12.18 -12.03 26.61
CA GLU A 19 11.24 -11.38 27.52
C GLU A 19 10.30 -10.45 26.75
N TRP A 20 10.83 -9.65 25.82
CA TRP A 20 10.02 -8.78 24.96
C TRP A 20 9.06 -9.61 24.11
N VAL A 21 9.54 -10.69 23.50
CA VAL A 21 8.73 -11.61 22.69
C VAL A 21 7.65 -12.31 23.52
N ALA A 22 7.90 -12.64 24.78
CA ALA A 22 6.91 -13.23 25.66
C ALA A 22 5.77 -12.24 25.99
N GLN A 23 6.07 -10.95 26.07
CA GLN A 23 5.09 -9.89 26.35
C GLN A 23 4.30 -9.47 25.10
N HIS A 24 4.97 -9.34 23.95
CA HIS A 24 4.38 -8.73 22.73
C HIS A 24 4.09 -9.74 21.61
N GLY A 25 4.54 -10.98 21.78
CA GLY A 25 4.41 -12.03 20.77
C GLY A 25 5.58 -12.08 19.78
N VAL A 26 5.52 -13.08 18.90
CA VAL A 26 6.55 -13.28 17.87
C VAL A 26 6.31 -12.29 16.72
N PRO A 27 7.33 -11.52 16.30
CA PRO A 27 7.18 -10.58 15.20
C PRO A 27 6.75 -11.27 13.91
N ILE A 28 6.02 -10.55 13.06
CA ILE A 28 5.53 -11.04 11.77
C ILE A 28 4.76 -12.35 12.00
N SER A 29 3.85 -12.36 12.97
CA SER A 29 3.11 -13.56 13.35
C SER A 29 2.20 -14.04 12.21
N ASN A 30 1.67 -15.27 12.29
CA ASN A 30 0.67 -15.73 11.33
C ASN A 30 -0.60 -14.87 11.35
N ALA A 31 -0.96 -14.31 12.52
CA ALA A 31 -2.10 -13.41 12.67
C ALA A 31 -1.84 -12.08 11.94
N GLU A 32 -0.68 -11.46 12.16
CA GLU A 32 -0.28 -10.23 11.47
C GLU A 32 -0.18 -10.44 9.96
N MET A 33 0.39 -11.58 9.53
CA MET A 33 0.46 -11.91 8.10
C MET A 33 -0.93 -12.10 7.49
N SER A 34 -1.89 -12.68 8.23
CA SER A 34 -3.24 -12.87 7.74
C SER A 34 -4.01 -11.56 7.59
N GLY A 35 -3.93 -10.66 8.58
CA GLY A 35 -4.49 -9.31 8.41
C GLY A 35 -3.77 -8.51 7.31
N GLY A 36 -2.43 -8.61 7.27
CA GLY A 36 -1.59 -7.89 6.34
C GLY A 36 -1.81 -8.29 4.88
N ILE A 37 -2.02 -9.58 4.56
CA ILE A 37 -2.29 -9.96 3.16
C ILE A 37 -3.63 -9.39 2.66
N GLN A 38 -4.62 -9.29 3.54
CA GLN A 38 -5.93 -8.71 3.20
C GLN A 38 -5.87 -7.19 3.06
N SER A 39 -4.96 -6.49 3.72
CA SER A 39 -4.79 -5.05 3.46
C SER A 39 -4.27 -4.79 2.04
N PHE A 40 -3.44 -5.67 1.47
CA PHE A 40 -3.03 -5.57 0.07
C PHE A 40 -4.15 -5.97 -0.91
N GLY A 41 -4.93 -7.00 -0.59
CA GLY A 41 -5.98 -7.50 -1.47
C GLY A 41 -7.27 -6.69 -1.42
N VAL A 42 -7.82 -6.51 -0.22
CA VAL A 42 -9.15 -5.95 0.01
C VAL A 42 -9.13 -4.43 0.16
N ALA A 43 -8.21 -3.84 0.93
CA ALA A 43 -8.27 -2.41 1.22
C ALA A 43 -8.17 -1.54 -0.05
N ASN A 44 -7.34 -1.95 -1.01
CA ASN A 44 -7.21 -1.29 -2.30
C ASN A 44 -8.54 -1.28 -3.09
N LEU A 45 -9.29 -2.38 -3.06
CA LEU A 45 -10.60 -2.46 -3.72
C LEU A 45 -11.64 -1.60 -2.99
N MET A 46 -11.58 -1.54 -1.66
CA MET A 46 -12.46 -0.69 -0.87
C MET A 46 -12.23 0.78 -1.20
N TYR A 47 -10.98 1.22 -1.42
CA TYR A 47 -10.69 2.57 -1.90
C TYR A 47 -11.31 2.83 -3.27
N ASP A 48 -11.15 1.92 -4.23
CA ASP A 48 -11.76 2.03 -5.56
C ASP A 48 -13.29 2.12 -5.50
N ILE A 49 -13.93 1.30 -4.65
CA ILE A 49 -15.38 1.32 -4.43
C ILE A 49 -15.81 2.65 -3.82
N ASN A 50 -15.03 3.21 -2.88
CA ASN A 50 -15.29 4.52 -2.29
C ASN A 50 -15.19 5.65 -3.33
N TYR A 51 -14.30 5.50 -4.32
CA TYR A 51 -14.27 6.34 -5.52
C TYR A 51 -15.37 6.00 -6.55
N GLY A 52 -16.33 5.14 -6.23
CA GLY A 52 -17.49 4.86 -7.08
C GLY A 52 -17.23 3.86 -8.21
N ARG A 53 -16.12 3.13 -8.17
CA ARG A 53 -15.90 1.98 -9.04
C ARG A 53 -16.84 0.85 -8.62
N HIS A 54 -17.37 0.11 -9.59
CA HIS A 54 -18.24 -1.02 -9.31
C HIS A 54 -17.52 -2.32 -9.65
N TYR A 55 -17.69 -3.33 -8.80
CA TYR A 55 -17.17 -4.68 -9.02
C TYR A 55 -18.32 -5.66 -8.84
N ASP A 56 -18.38 -6.64 -9.74
CA ASP A 56 -19.30 -7.76 -9.53
C ASP A 56 -18.76 -8.58 -8.36
N TYR A 57 -19.66 -9.14 -7.53
CA TYR A 57 -19.23 -9.90 -6.35
C TYR A 57 -18.32 -11.06 -6.72
N ARG A 58 -18.50 -11.64 -7.92
CA ARG A 58 -17.63 -12.70 -8.44
C ARG A 58 -16.19 -12.23 -8.64
N ASP A 59 -15.98 -11.02 -9.16
CA ASP A 59 -14.63 -10.46 -9.34
C ASP A 59 -13.93 -10.28 -7.98
N LEU A 60 -14.69 -9.89 -6.94
CA LEU A 60 -14.19 -9.74 -5.58
C LEU A 60 -13.78 -11.09 -4.98
N GLU A 61 -14.59 -12.14 -5.20
CA GLU A 61 -14.25 -13.51 -4.80
C GLU A 61 -13.01 -14.05 -5.53
N ASP A 62 -12.91 -13.84 -6.85
CA ASP A 62 -11.76 -14.28 -7.65
C ASP A 62 -10.46 -13.56 -7.20
N LEU A 63 -10.54 -12.28 -6.85
CA LEU A 63 -9.43 -11.53 -6.25
C LEU A 63 -9.08 -12.03 -4.85
N ASN A 64 -10.07 -12.35 -4.01
CA ASN A 64 -9.82 -12.95 -2.70
C ASN A 64 -9.08 -14.28 -2.83
N ILE A 65 -9.48 -15.14 -3.76
CA ILE A 65 -8.80 -16.42 -4.03
C ILE A 65 -7.34 -16.18 -4.41
N PHE A 66 -7.08 -15.22 -5.29
CA PHE A 66 -5.72 -14.85 -5.71
C PHE A 66 -4.84 -14.43 -4.53
N TRP A 67 -5.33 -13.49 -3.70
CA TRP A 67 -4.58 -13.01 -2.54
C TRP A 67 -4.46 -14.04 -1.42
N SER A 68 -5.48 -14.89 -1.25
CA SER A 68 -5.45 -16.04 -0.34
C SER A 68 -4.38 -17.05 -0.75
N TYR A 69 -4.24 -17.31 -2.05
CA TYR A 69 -3.18 -18.17 -2.57
C TYR A 69 -1.78 -17.56 -2.36
N ILE A 70 -1.62 -16.25 -2.55
CA ILE A 70 -0.37 -15.56 -2.18
C ILE A 70 -0.09 -15.73 -0.68
N GLY A 71 -1.08 -15.54 0.18
CA GLY A 71 -0.97 -15.75 1.62
C GLY A 71 -0.50 -17.17 1.97
N HIS A 72 -1.05 -18.18 1.30
CA HIS A 72 -0.63 -19.57 1.43
C HIS A 72 0.85 -19.76 1.07
N ILE A 73 1.29 -19.25 -0.09
CA ILE A 73 2.71 -19.32 -0.52
C ILE A 73 3.63 -18.59 0.48
N MET A 74 3.17 -17.46 1.02
CA MET A 74 3.90 -16.70 2.04
C MET A 74 4.03 -17.43 3.38
N GLY A 75 3.29 -18.54 3.58
CA GLY A 75 3.39 -19.41 4.73
C GLY A 75 2.35 -19.14 5.82
N ILE A 76 1.23 -18.49 5.47
CA ILE A 76 0.09 -18.36 6.37
C ILE A 76 -0.58 -19.73 6.51
N ARG A 77 -0.94 -20.09 7.74
CA ARG A 77 -1.65 -21.32 8.05
C ARG A 77 -3.01 -21.29 7.36
N GLU A 78 -3.37 -22.38 6.68
CA GLU A 78 -4.59 -22.44 5.87
C GLU A 78 -5.86 -22.11 6.66
N ALA A 79 -5.93 -22.51 7.94
CA ALA A 79 -7.04 -22.21 8.83
C ALA A 79 -7.21 -20.71 9.17
N MET A 80 -6.21 -19.88 8.85
CA MET A 80 -6.24 -18.44 9.08
C MET A 80 -6.44 -17.64 7.79
N ILE A 81 -6.50 -18.30 6.63
CA ILE A 81 -6.69 -17.64 5.34
C ILE A 81 -8.21 -17.56 5.09
N PRO A 82 -8.77 -16.35 4.84
CA PRO A 82 -10.19 -16.19 4.57
C PRO A 82 -10.57 -16.91 3.27
N ARG A 83 -11.71 -17.59 3.28
CA ARG A 83 -12.21 -18.39 2.16
C ARG A 83 -13.10 -17.59 1.22
N THR A 84 -13.68 -16.51 1.72
CA THR A 84 -14.55 -15.60 0.97
C THR A 84 -14.07 -14.16 1.10
N PHE A 85 -14.50 -13.31 0.16
CA PHE A 85 -14.24 -11.87 0.25
C PHE A 85 -14.89 -11.26 1.50
N GLY A 86 -16.05 -11.77 1.91
CA GLY A 86 -16.71 -11.35 3.15
C GLY A 86 -15.84 -11.58 4.38
N GLU A 87 -15.32 -12.80 4.55
CA GLU A 87 -14.39 -13.14 5.65
C GLU A 87 -13.13 -12.28 5.61
N ALA A 88 -12.62 -11.95 4.41
CA ALA A 88 -11.46 -11.09 4.26
C ALA A 88 -11.73 -9.65 4.72
N VAL A 89 -12.92 -9.12 4.43
CA VAL A 89 -13.37 -7.81 4.93
C VAL A 89 -13.53 -7.84 6.45
N GLU A 90 -14.16 -8.87 7.01
CA GLU A 90 -14.33 -9.02 8.46
C GLU A 90 -12.98 -9.11 9.19
N LEU A 91 -12.04 -9.88 8.65
CA LEU A 91 -10.69 -9.99 9.20
C LEU A 91 -9.96 -8.64 9.18
N LEU A 92 -10.10 -7.88 8.10
CA LEU A 92 -9.48 -6.57 7.96
C LEU A 92 -10.12 -5.55 8.92
N ASP A 93 -11.44 -5.55 9.03
CA ASP A 93 -12.20 -4.70 9.96
C ASP A 93 -11.79 -4.97 11.42
N TYR A 94 -11.77 -6.25 11.82
CA TYR A 94 -11.28 -6.65 13.13
C TYR A 94 -9.83 -6.21 13.35
N GLY A 95 -8.96 -6.44 12.37
CA GLY A 95 -7.55 -6.06 12.42
C GLY A 95 -7.36 -4.57 12.68
N TYR A 96 -8.14 -3.71 12.02
CA TYR A 96 -8.09 -2.27 12.27
C TYR A 96 -8.72 -1.86 13.61
N ALA A 97 -9.76 -2.57 14.07
CA ALA A 97 -10.42 -2.28 15.34
C ALA A 97 -9.54 -2.56 16.57
N VAL A 98 -8.65 -3.56 16.47
CA VAL A 98 -7.76 -3.95 17.58
C VAL A 98 -6.34 -3.42 17.46
N MET A 99 -6.02 -2.75 16.35
CA MET A 99 -4.68 -2.20 16.13
C MET A 99 -4.39 -1.10 17.13
N GLU A 100 -3.22 -1.16 17.77
CA GLU A 100 -2.78 -0.09 18.65
C GLU A 100 -2.57 1.22 17.86
N PRO A 101 -2.71 2.37 18.52
CA PRO A 101 -2.38 3.64 17.90
C PRO A 101 -0.96 3.65 17.32
N PRO A 102 -0.68 4.50 16.32
CA PRO A 102 0.64 4.59 15.72
C PRO A 102 1.73 4.80 16.78
N SER A 103 2.77 3.96 16.78
CA SER A 103 3.90 4.04 17.70
C SER A 103 4.83 5.22 17.39
N GLU A 104 5.83 5.47 18.24
CA GLU A 104 6.87 6.48 18.03
C GLU A 104 7.63 6.32 16.70
N PHE A 105 7.72 5.10 16.18
CA PHE A 105 8.36 4.81 14.89
C PHE A 105 7.53 5.26 13.68
N SER A 106 6.27 5.64 13.89
CA SER A 106 5.36 6.06 12.82
C SER A 106 5.79 7.39 12.20
N GLU A 107 6.45 8.28 12.96
CA GLU A 107 6.98 9.53 12.43
C GLU A 107 8.11 9.26 11.43
N ALA A 108 9.06 8.39 11.78
CA ALA A 108 10.13 7.99 10.87
C ALA A 108 9.59 7.31 9.60
N LEU A 109 8.51 6.53 9.69
CA LEU A 109 7.83 5.95 8.51
C LEU A 109 7.12 7.01 7.66
N ASN A 110 6.53 8.03 8.28
CA ASN A 110 5.96 9.18 7.57
C ASN A 110 7.05 9.96 6.84
N ASP A 111 8.21 10.20 7.48
CA ASP A 111 9.35 10.86 6.85
C ASP A 111 9.85 10.11 5.61
N VAL A 112 9.94 8.77 5.70
CA VAL A 112 10.30 7.92 4.54
C VAL A 112 9.24 8.00 3.45
N SER A 113 7.96 8.03 3.81
CA SER A 113 6.85 8.15 2.86
C SER A 113 6.86 9.50 2.14
N GLU A 114 7.10 10.59 2.87
CA GLU A 114 7.27 11.93 2.32
C GLU A 114 8.52 12.02 1.44
N MET A 115 9.65 11.43 1.87
CA MET A 115 10.86 11.35 1.07
C MET A 115 10.60 10.62 -0.25
N MET A 116 9.89 9.49 -0.22
CA MET A 116 9.53 8.74 -1.43
C MET A 116 8.62 9.57 -2.34
N LEU A 117 7.60 10.23 -1.78
CA LEU A 117 6.70 11.10 -2.54
C LEU A 117 7.45 12.27 -3.18
N ASN A 118 8.30 12.95 -2.42
CA ASN A 118 9.12 14.05 -2.90
C ASN A 118 10.10 13.59 -3.97
N THR A 119 10.72 12.42 -3.81
CA THR A 119 11.62 11.83 -4.80
C THR A 119 10.87 11.53 -6.10
N LEU A 120 9.68 10.94 -6.02
CA LEU A 120 8.83 10.69 -7.18
C LEU A 120 8.41 12.00 -7.86
N MET A 121 7.95 13.00 -7.10
CA MET A 121 7.54 14.30 -7.65
C MET A 121 8.71 15.09 -8.25
N ASN A 122 9.92 14.95 -7.72
CA ASN A 122 11.10 15.62 -8.24
C ASN A 122 11.67 14.93 -9.50
N LYS A 123 11.48 13.61 -9.62
CA LYS A 123 11.98 12.83 -10.76
C LYS A 123 10.98 12.70 -11.91
N VAL A 124 9.67 12.78 -11.66
CA VAL A 124 8.66 12.93 -12.72
C VAL A 124 8.66 14.40 -13.19
N GLN A 125 9.69 14.78 -13.96
CA GLN A 125 9.73 16.08 -14.60
C GLN A 125 8.85 16.06 -15.86
N ILE A 126 7.69 16.73 -15.80
CA ILE A 126 6.91 17.03 -17.00
C ILE A 126 7.45 18.36 -17.55
N PRO A 127 8.07 18.37 -18.74
CA PRO A 127 9.00 19.43 -19.17
C PRO A 127 8.40 20.80 -19.51
N LEU A 128 7.20 21.16 -19.05
CA LEU A 128 6.60 22.47 -19.38
C LEU A 128 5.76 23.18 -18.32
N ILE A 129 5.47 22.60 -17.15
CA ILE A 129 4.56 23.26 -16.18
C ILE A 129 4.92 22.84 -14.75
N ASP A 130 5.94 23.44 -14.13
CA ASP A 130 6.59 22.80 -12.97
C ASP A 130 5.98 23.19 -11.59
N PRO A 131 5.88 24.45 -11.15
CA PRO A 131 5.55 24.74 -9.74
C PRO A 131 4.05 24.65 -9.43
N GLN A 132 3.20 25.17 -10.34
CA GLN A 132 1.76 25.22 -10.12
C GLN A 132 1.11 23.83 -10.24
N VAL A 133 1.61 22.98 -11.12
CA VAL A 133 1.13 21.60 -11.27
C VAL A 133 1.58 20.75 -10.09
N LYS A 134 2.83 20.89 -9.63
CA LYS A 134 3.28 20.23 -8.38
C LYS A 134 2.39 20.64 -7.19
N SER A 135 2.10 21.93 -7.05
CA SER A 135 1.19 22.42 -6.00
C SER A 135 -0.23 21.84 -6.16
N ALA A 136 -0.77 21.78 -7.37
CA ALA A 136 -2.10 21.21 -7.62
C ALA A 136 -2.15 19.70 -7.36
N ILE A 137 -1.12 18.95 -7.72
CA ILE A 137 -0.97 17.52 -7.41
C ILE A 137 -0.91 17.31 -5.90
N HIS A 138 -0.09 18.09 -5.20
CA HIS A 138 0.02 18.00 -3.74
C HIS A 138 -1.32 18.29 -3.04
N GLN A 139 -2.01 19.35 -3.47
CA GLN A 139 -3.35 19.68 -2.97
C GLN A 139 -4.40 18.60 -3.30
N THR A 140 -4.27 17.96 -4.46
CA THR A 140 -5.10 16.82 -4.85
C THR A 140 -4.87 15.66 -3.89
N LEU A 141 -3.61 15.25 -3.66
CA LEU A 141 -3.24 14.18 -2.73
C LEU A 141 -3.75 14.46 -1.31
N HIS A 142 -3.58 15.70 -0.81
CA HIS A 142 -4.16 16.11 0.47
C HIS A 142 -5.68 15.89 0.49
N GLY A 143 -6.37 16.34 -0.56
CA GLY A 143 -7.80 16.09 -0.73
C GLY A 143 -8.20 14.62 -0.66
N LEU A 144 -7.38 13.73 -1.24
CA LEU A 144 -7.61 12.28 -1.20
C LEU A 144 -7.43 11.72 0.21
N TYR A 145 -6.41 12.16 0.96
CA TYR A 145 -6.25 11.73 2.37
C TYR A 145 -7.45 12.13 3.23
N PHE A 146 -7.98 13.34 3.05
CA PHE A 146 -9.21 13.77 3.74
C PHE A 146 -10.45 13.00 3.31
N PHE A 147 -10.54 12.62 2.04
CA PHE A 147 -11.68 11.87 1.52
C PHE A 147 -11.69 10.41 2.00
N ILE A 148 -10.53 9.75 1.97
CA ILE A 148 -10.39 8.35 2.36
C ILE A 148 -10.37 8.21 3.88
N GLY A 149 -9.48 8.94 4.56
CA GLY A 149 -9.20 8.76 5.98
C GLY A 149 -9.98 9.72 6.88
N GLY A 150 -10.93 10.48 6.32
CA GLY A 150 -11.70 11.48 7.02
C GLY A 150 -10.85 12.63 7.57
N THR A 151 -11.45 13.41 8.47
CA THR A 151 -10.79 14.58 9.06
C THR A 151 -9.63 14.22 9.98
N PHE A 152 -9.68 13.06 10.64
CA PHE A 152 -8.63 12.61 11.55
C PHE A 152 -7.33 12.32 10.79
N LEU A 153 -7.36 11.39 9.84
CA LEU A 153 -6.15 11.00 9.11
C LEU A 153 -5.69 12.12 8.16
N GLY A 154 -6.63 12.84 7.54
CA GLY A 154 -6.31 13.99 6.70
C GLY A 154 -5.48 15.03 7.45
N ARG A 155 -5.91 15.46 8.65
CA ARG A 155 -5.17 16.42 9.49
C ARG A 155 -3.80 15.91 9.91
N ARG A 156 -3.71 14.62 10.27
CA ARG A 156 -2.47 14.03 10.76
C ARG A 156 -1.42 13.91 9.67
N ILE A 157 -1.80 13.49 8.47
CA ILE A 157 -0.86 13.30 7.35
C ILE A 157 -0.46 14.64 6.74
N THR A 158 -1.41 15.55 6.53
CA THR A 158 -1.13 16.78 5.77
C THR A 158 -0.70 17.96 6.64
N GLY A 159 -0.87 17.87 7.96
CA GLY A 159 -0.64 18.98 8.90
C GLY A 159 -1.62 20.15 8.74
N THR A 160 -2.65 20.03 7.88
CA THR A 160 -3.62 21.10 7.62
C THR A 160 -4.96 20.80 8.28
N PRO A 161 -5.72 21.79 8.78
CA PRO A 161 -7.01 21.55 9.43
C PRO A 161 -8.10 21.05 8.46
N GLU A 162 -8.04 21.47 7.20
CA GLU A 162 -9.02 21.16 6.15
C GLU A 162 -8.37 21.10 4.76
N PRO A 163 -8.96 20.37 3.80
CA PRO A 163 -8.48 20.33 2.43
C PRO A 163 -8.75 21.66 1.71
N THR A 164 -7.87 22.03 0.77
CA THR A 164 -8.03 23.20 -0.09
C THR A 164 -9.22 23.05 -1.05
N ARG A 165 -9.58 24.11 -1.81
CA ARG A 165 -10.64 24.01 -2.83
C ARG A 165 -10.34 22.93 -3.88
N ILE A 166 -9.09 22.84 -4.34
CA ILE A 166 -8.63 21.80 -5.26
C ILE A 166 -8.79 20.42 -4.59
N GLY A 167 -8.30 20.26 -3.36
CA GLY A 167 -8.43 19.02 -2.60
C GLY A 167 -9.88 18.59 -2.33
N ARG A 168 -10.83 19.52 -2.19
CA ARG A 168 -12.26 19.21 -2.04
C ARG A 168 -12.94 18.76 -3.34
N ILE A 169 -12.46 19.26 -4.48
CA ILE A 169 -13.05 18.97 -5.81
C ILE A 169 -12.44 17.70 -6.40
N ALA A 170 -11.14 17.47 -6.20
CA ALA A 170 -10.40 16.35 -6.77
C ALA A 170 -11.06 14.97 -6.55
N PRO A 171 -11.42 14.56 -5.32
CA PRO A 171 -12.11 13.28 -5.09
C PRO A 171 -13.41 13.17 -5.88
N LYS A 172 -14.18 14.25 -5.99
CA LYS A 172 -15.45 14.26 -6.75
C LYS A 172 -15.23 14.04 -8.24
N LEU A 173 -14.18 14.64 -8.80
CA LEU A 173 -13.83 14.46 -10.22
C LEU A 173 -13.36 13.03 -10.48
N ILE A 174 -12.53 12.48 -9.60
CA ILE A 174 -12.08 11.08 -9.67
C ILE A 174 -13.30 10.14 -9.56
N THR A 175 -14.22 10.41 -8.63
CA THR A 175 -15.45 9.61 -8.50
C THR A 175 -16.32 9.69 -9.75
N ALA A 176 -16.46 10.87 -10.35
CA ALA A 176 -17.19 11.04 -11.59
C ALA A 176 -16.51 10.24 -12.74
N GLN A 177 -15.19 10.32 -12.85
CA GLN A 177 -14.42 9.58 -13.84
C GLN A 177 -14.58 8.07 -13.66
N ALA A 178 -14.49 7.56 -12.44
CA ALA A 178 -14.67 6.13 -12.14
C ALA A 178 -16.08 5.65 -12.51
N LYS A 179 -17.12 6.45 -12.19
CA LYS A 179 -18.51 6.16 -12.59
C LYS A 179 -18.69 6.15 -14.11
N LEU A 180 -18.10 7.11 -14.82
CA LEU A 180 -18.10 7.13 -16.28
C LEU A 180 -17.39 5.90 -16.86
N ALA A 181 -16.28 5.48 -16.26
CA ALA A 181 -15.58 4.26 -16.67
C ALA A 181 -16.43 2.99 -16.47
N ASN A 182 -17.28 2.94 -15.44
CA ASN A 182 -18.24 1.83 -15.28
C ASN A 182 -19.26 1.78 -16.43
N LEU A 183 -19.60 2.92 -17.05
CA LEU A 183 -20.50 2.96 -18.22
C LEU A 183 -19.83 2.41 -19.48
N ASP A 184 -18.51 2.52 -19.64
CA ASP A 184 -17.77 1.91 -20.77
C ASP A 184 -17.98 0.40 -20.84
N ARG A 185 -18.22 -0.26 -19.70
CA ARG A 185 -18.54 -1.70 -19.65
C ARG A 185 -19.85 -2.05 -20.37
N ARG A 186 -20.80 -1.11 -20.45
CA ARG A 186 -22.09 -1.31 -21.14
C ARG A 186 -22.00 -1.09 -22.64
N ILE A 187 -20.89 -0.53 -23.13
CA ILE A 187 -20.71 -0.24 -24.55
C ILE A 187 -20.27 -1.54 -25.26
N PRO A 188 -20.99 -1.99 -26.32
CA PRO A 188 -20.64 -3.21 -27.06
C PRO A 188 -19.18 -3.28 -27.49
N GLY A 189 -18.58 -4.47 -27.40
CA GLY A 189 -17.15 -4.66 -27.69
C GLY A 189 -16.20 -4.23 -26.56
N TYR A 190 -16.72 -4.00 -25.34
CA TYR A 190 -15.91 -3.67 -24.15
C TYR A 190 -14.70 -4.59 -23.98
N TRP A 191 -14.91 -5.91 -23.98
CA TRP A 191 -13.82 -6.87 -23.75
C TRP A 191 -12.69 -6.76 -24.77
N LYS A 192 -13.01 -6.58 -26.07
CA LYS A 192 -11.99 -6.34 -27.10
C LYS A 192 -11.21 -5.04 -26.86
N ARG A 193 -11.88 -3.97 -26.45
CA ARG A 193 -11.21 -2.70 -26.09
C ARG A 193 -10.38 -2.85 -24.82
N ALA A 194 -10.89 -3.56 -23.82
CA ALA A 194 -10.20 -3.83 -22.56
C ALA A 194 -8.94 -4.65 -22.80
N ASP A 195 -9.01 -5.71 -23.61
CA ASP A 195 -7.86 -6.55 -23.96
C ASP A 195 -6.83 -5.77 -24.76
N LYS A 196 -7.25 -4.91 -25.71
CA LYS A 196 -6.33 -4.01 -26.41
C LYS A 196 -5.62 -3.04 -25.45
N ARG A 197 -6.34 -2.48 -24.46
CA ARG A 197 -5.74 -1.63 -23.43
C ARG A 197 -4.74 -2.42 -22.57
N ARG A 198 -5.10 -3.63 -22.13
CA ARG A 198 -4.22 -4.52 -21.34
C ARG A 198 -2.96 -4.92 -22.09
N ALA A 199 -3.08 -5.24 -23.38
CA ALA A 199 -1.95 -5.66 -24.22
C ALA A 199 -0.89 -4.56 -24.38
N ASN A 200 -1.32 -3.29 -24.37
CA ASN A 200 -0.42 -2.14 -24.44
C ASN A 200 0.22 -1.78 -23.08
N GLY A 201 -0.15 -2.50 -22.01
CA GLY A 201 0.24 -2.17 -20.65
C GLY A 201 -0.44 -0.91 -20.13
N ASP A 202 -0.01 -0.48 -18.94
CA ASP A 202 -0.47 0.75 -18.31
C ASP A 202 0.64 1.80 -18.42
N THR A 203 0.33 2.95 -19.05
CA THR A 203 1.25 4.06 -19.21
C THR A 203 1.78 4.58 -17.87
N TYR A 204 0.96 4.58 -16.82
CA TYR A 204 1.39 4.97 -15.48
C TYR A 204 2.49 4.02 -14.99
N TRP A 205 2.27 2.70 -15.07
CA TRP A 205 3.26 1.72 -14.68
C TRP A 205 4.52 1.78 -15.56
N ALA A 206 4.38 2.03 -16.86
CA ALA A 206 5.51 2.19 -17.76
C ALA A 206 6.39 3.40 -17.38
N VAL A 207 5.77 4.56 -17.10
CA VAL A 207 6.47 5.77 -16.65
C VAL A 207 7.14 5.55 -15.29
N MET A 208 6.42 4.97 -14.33
CA MET A 208 6.95 4.69 -13.00
C MET A 208 8.10 3.67 -13.07
N HIS A 209 7.96 2.63 -13.88
CA HIS A 209 8.99 1.61 -14.07
C HIS A 209 10.27 2.19 -14.70
N ASP A 210 10.14 3.05 -15.72
CA ASP A 210 11.28 3.76 -16.31
C ASP A 210 11.98 4.67 -15.28
N ALA A 211 11.20 5.42 -14.49
CA ALA A 211 11.73 6.27 -13.43
C ALA A 211 12.49 5.46 -12.35
N PHE A 212 11.93 4.34 -11.89
CA PHE A 212 12.58 3.46 -10.92
C PHE A 212 13.84 2.79 -11.50
N THR A 213 13.81 2.39 -12.76
CA THR A 213 14.95 1.76 -13.44
C THR A 213 16.13 2.74 -13.55
N LYS A 214 15.84 4.00 -13.94
CA LYS A 214 16.86 5.07 -13.96
C LYS A 214 17.43 5.33 -12.57
N LEU A 215 16.58 5.40 -11.54
CA LEU A 215 17.03 5.58 -10.16
C LEU A 215 17.93 4.41 -9.70
N ALA A 216 17.57 3.17 -10.01
CA ALA A 216 18.36 2.00 -9.66
C ALA A 216 19.73 2.00 -10.37
N ALA A 217 19.79 2.45 -11.63
CA ALA A 217 21.02 2.57 -12.39
C ALA A 217 21.97 3.66 -11.83
N GLU A 218 21.42 4.81 -11.39
CA GLU A 218 22.20 5.88 -10.76
C GLU A 218 22.81 5.48 -9.41
N GLN A 219 22.18 4.54 -8.69
CA GLN A 219 22.66 4.03 -7.39
C GLN A 219 23.48 2.73 -7.51
N ASP A 220 24.15 2.52 -8.64
CA ASP A 220 25.01 1.35 -8.89
C ASP A 220 24.27 0.01 -8.67
N GLY A 221 23.12 -0.13 -9.32
CA GLY A 221 22.30 -1.33 -9.27
C GLY A 221 21.60 -1.57 -7.93
N GLY A 222 21.63 -0.59 -7.02
CA GLY A 222 20.98 -0.61 -5.72
C GLY A 222 21.33 -1.88 -4.95
N ARG A 223 22.49 -1.90 -4.25
CA ARG A 223 22.95 -2.99 -3.38
C ARG A 223 21.78 -3.88 -2.95
N GLY A 224 21.62 -5.03 -3.61
CA GLY A 224 20.51 -5.93 -3.31
C GLY A 224 20.48 -6.18 -1.80
N PRO A 225 19.30 -6.32 -1.18
CA PRO A 225 19.19 -6.47 0.27
C PRO A 225 20.13 -7.60 0.71
N THR A 226 21.22 -7.24 1.38
CA THR A 226 22.15 -8.24 1.91
C THR A 226 21.44 -8.84 3.12
N PHE A 227 20.77 -9.97 2.92
CA PHE A 227 20.01 -10.62 3.99
C PHE A 227 20.89 -11.14 5.15
N ALA A 228 22.18 -10.79 5.21
CA ALA A 228 23.17 -11.17 6.23
C ALA A 228 23.03 -10.42 7.58
N HIS A 229 21.99 -9.61 7.78
CA HIS A 229 21.81 -8.89 9.05
C HIS A 229 21.60 -9.82 10.25
N HIS A 230 21.12 -11.05 10.04
CA HIS A 230 20.98 -12.06 11.09
C HIS A 230 22.32 -12.63 11.57
N ASP A 231 23.38 -12.55 10.76
CA ASP A 231 24.72 -13.04 11.08
C ASP A 231 25.47 -12.11 12.06
N LYS A 232 25.00 -10.86 12.21
CA LYS A 232 25.65 -9.87 13.05
C LYS A 232 25.44 -10.16 14.54
N PRO A 233 26.44 -9.90 15.41
CA PRO A 233 26.28 -10.00 16.86
C PRO A 233 25.29 -8.94 17.38
N VAL A 234 24.67 -9.16 18.54
CA VAL A 234 23.58 -8.32 19.09
C VAL A 234 24.03 -6.86 19.24
N GLU A 235 25.26 -6.67 19.68
CA GLU A 235 25.91 -5.37 19.92
C GLU A 235 26.03 -4.54 18.63
N ALA A 236 26.11 -5.20 17.47
CA ALA A 236 26.16 -4.56 16.16
C ALA A 236 24.78 -4.25 15.56
N LEU A 237 23.68 -4.63 16.22
CA LEU A 237 22.29 -4.42 15.77
C LEU A 237 21.67 -3.11 16.33
N GLY A 238 22.42 -2.36 17.14
CA GLY A 238 21.95 -1.19 17.88
C GLY A 238 21.05 -1.57 19.06
N LYS A 239 20.80 -0.62 19.97
CA LYS A 239 19.91 -0.86 21.12
C LYS A 239 18.48 -1.12 20.63
N ALA A 240 17.76 -1.97 21.36
CA ALA A 240 16.29 -1.96 21.32
C ALA A 240 15.84 -0.59 21.83
N GLY A 241 14.97 0.07 21.06
CA GLY A 241 14.21 1.22 21.56
C GLY A 241 13.20 0.72 22.58
#